data_AF-A0A1Y2GJK8-F1
#
_entry.id   AF-A0A1Y2GJK8-F1
#
_cell.length_a   1.000
_cell.length_b   1.000
_cell.length_c   1.000
_cell.angle_alpha   90.00
_cell.angle_beta   90.00
_cell.angle_gamma   90.00
#
_symmetry.space_group_name_H-M   'P 1'
#
loop_
_entity.id
_entity.type
_entity.pdbx_description
1 polymer ?
#
loop_
_entity_poly.entity_id
_entity_poly.type
_entity_poly.pdbx_seq_one_letter_code
_entity_poly.pdbx_strand_id
1 'polypeptide(L)'
;MHSIFRTIILGIITLALLHRQVSAQHSHAVFWEHSFYGGRCLMCPIYEYNRCYTIDMSGKGLGGVSSFSFFNNDFLKNKFAITFYDNSFCSGNWFRKSRRINPLTGYELDNMAGYNDRVISFKIADYELSNTQGYNEVGEAPTYSECWEGDAKKHCAGP
;
A
#
# COMPACT_ATOMS: atom_id res chain seq x y z
N MET A 1 -28.82 -18.91 42.70
CA MET A 1 -28.93 -18.98 41.22
C MET A 1 -28.82 -17.64 40.50
N HIS A 2 -29.22 -16.48 41.08
CA HIS A 2 -29.15 -15.19 40.38
C HIS A 2 -27.73 -14.62 40.16
N SER A 3 -26.73 -15.04 40.94
CA SER A 3 -25.36 -14.48 40.85
C SER A 3 -24.56 -14.97 39.63
N ILE A 4 -24.81 -16.19 39.14
CA ILE A 4 -24.03 -16.80 38.05
C ILE A 4 -24.42 -16.18 36.70
N PHE A 5 -25.70 -15.86 36.53
CA PHE A 5 -26.23 -15.25 35.31
C PHE A 5 -25.65 -13.84 35.05
N ARG A 6 -25.41 -13.04 36.10
CA ARG A 6 -24.82 -11.70 35.96
C ARG A 6 -23.36 -11.76 35.50
N THR A 7 -22.58 -12.72 35.97
CA THR A 7 -21.17 -12.87 35.60
C THR A 7 -21.00 -13.32 34.15
N ILE A 8 -21.87 -14.22 33.67
CA ILE A 8 -21.85 -14.68 32.28
C ILE A 8 -22.21 -13.54 31.32
N ILE A 9 -23.24 -12.74 31.64
CA ILE A 9 -23.65 -11.60 30.82
C ILE A 9 -22.55 -10.53 30.78
N LEU A 10 -21.90 -10.23 31.90
CA LEU A 10 -20.77 -9.29 31.93
C LEU A 10 -19.59 -9.79 31.08
N GLY A 11 -19.30 -11.09 31.13
CA GLY A 11 -18.22 -11.72 30.37
C GLY A 11 -18.46 -11.70 28.85
N ILE A 12 -19.70 -11.88 28.40
CA ILE A 12 -20.05 -11.81 26.97
C ILE A 12 -19.94 -10.36 26.45
N ILE A 13 -20.35 -9.37 27.25
CA ILE A 13 -20.28 -7.95 26.87
C ILE A 13 -18.82 -7.49 26.78
N THR A 14 -17.95 -7.89 27.71
CA THR A 14 -16.51 -7.55 27.62
C THR A 14 -15.83 -8.24 26.43
N LEU A 15 -16.15 -9.51 26.14
CA LEU A 15 -15.61 -10.20 24.95
C LEU A 15 -16.05 -9.53 23.64
N ALA A 16 -17.31 -9.09 23.56
CA ALA A 16 -17.84 -8.38 22.39
C ALA A 16 -17.25 -6.97 22.22
N LEU A 17 -16.89 -6.29 23.31
CA LEU A 17 -16.20 -5.00 23.29
C LEU A 17 -14.72 -5.12 22.90
N LEU A 18 -14.04 -6.21 23.30
CA LEU A 18 -12.65 -6.49 22.90
C LEU A 18 -12.51 -6.77 21.40
N HIS A 19 -13.51 -7.37 20.75
CA HIS A 19 -13.50 -7.59 19.29
C HIS A 19 -13.65 -6.30 18.46
N ARG A 20 -14.17 -5.21 19.05
CA ARG A 20 -14.38 -3.93 18.35
C ARG A 20 -13.14 -3.03 18.28
N GLN A 21 -12.06 -3.38 18.96
CA GLN A 21 -10.82 -2.59 18.97
C GLN A 21 -9.76 -3.09 17.97
N VAL A 22 -10.12 -4.05 17.09
CA VAL A 22 -9.31 -4.32 15.90
C VAL A 22 -9.45 -3.11 14.99
N SER A 23 -8.63 -2.09 15.24
CA SER A 23 -8.47 -0.93 14.37
C SER A 23 -8.34 -1.42 12.93
N ALA A 24 -9.04 -0.75 12.01
CA ALA A 24 -8.81 -0.72 10.57
C ALA A 24 -7.31 -0.75 10.23
N GLN A 25 -6.63 -1.91 10.26
CA GLN A 25 -5.20 -1.99 10.03
C GLN A 25 -5.00 -1.97 8.53
N HIS A 26 -5.05 -0.77 7.95
CA HIS A 26 -4.88 -0.58 6.52
C HIS A 26 -3.40 -0.68 6.18
N SER A 27 -3.11 -1.48 5.18
CA SER A 27 -1.80 -1.51 4.54
C SER A 27 -1.53 -0.16 3.90
N HIS A 28 -0.26 0.20 3.73
CA HIS A 28 0.10 1.48 3.12
C HIS A 28 1.28 1.33 2.18
N ALA A 29 1.24 2.10 1.11
CA ALA A 29 2.32 2.29 0.18
C ALA A 29 3.00 3.62 0.46
N VAL A 30 4.32 3.66 0.35
CA VAL A 30 5.12 4.88 0.48
C VAL A 30 5.94 5.03 -0.80
N PHE A 31 5.95 6.23 -1.34
CA PHE A 31 6.60 6.60 -2.59
C PHE A 31 7.56 7.76 -2.31
N TRP A 32 8.79 7.70 -2.84
CA TRP A 32 9.78 8.76 -2.67
C TRP A 32 10.21 9.35 -4.00
N GLU A 33 10.55 10.63 -3.95
CA GLU A 33 11.01 11.42 -5.09
C GLU A 33 12.35 10.94 -5.67
N HIS A 34 13.24 10.40 -4.83
CA HIS A 34 14.56 9.95 -5.25
C HIS A 34 14.79 8.48 -4.89
N SER A 35 15.70 7.82 -5.61
CA SER A 35 16.15 6.47 -5.24
C SER A 35 16.76 6.45 -3.83
N PHE A 36 16.82 5.26 -3.24
CA PHE A 36 17.29 5.01 -1.89
C PHE A 36 16.51 5.78 -0.81
N TYR A 37 15.19 5.95 -1.01
CA TYR A 37 14.28 6.59 -0.06
C TYR A 37 14.62 8.05 0.23
N GLY A 38 15.21 8.74 -0.76
CA GLY A 38 15.62 10.13 -0.66
C GLY A 38 14.52 11.11 -1.09
N GLY A 39 14.68 12.37 -0.67
CA GLY A 39 13.78 13.46 -1.07
C GLY A 39 12.47 13.47 -0.28
N ARG A 40 11.43 14.03 -0.89
CA ARG A 40 10.06 14.05 -0.33
C ARG A 40 9.34 12.74 -0.63
N CYS A 41 8.25 12.49 0.09
CA CYS A 41 7.51 11.24 -0.04
C CYS A 41 5.99 11.42 0.10
N LEU A 42 5.26 10.50 -0.52
CA LEU A 42 3.83 10.33 -0.35
C LEU A 42 3.54 9.00 0.32
N MET A 43 2.68 9.00 1.32
CA MET A 43 2.13 7.80 1.93
C MET A 43 0.66 7.66 1.53
N CYS A 44 0.29 6.50 1.01
CA CYS A 44 -1.02 6.21 0.46
C CYS A 44 -1.61 4.97 1.16
N PRO A 45 -2.79 5.08 1.79
CA PRO A 45 -3.47 3.93 2.39
C PRO A 45 -4.03 3.02 1.30
N ILE A 46 -3.97 1.71 1.53
CA ILE A 46 -4.47 0.68 0.63
C ILE A 46 -5.71 0.05 1.26
N TYR A 47 -6.87 0.46 0.76
CA TYR A 47 -8.17 -0.02 1.25
C TYR A 47 -8.61 -1.34 0.59
N GLU A 48 -8.20 -1.57 -0.66
CA GLU A 48 -8.63 -2.72 -1.45
C GLU A 48 -7.49 -3.24 -2.33
N TYR A 49 -7.34 -4.56 -2.41
CA TYR A 49 -6.44 -5.20 -3.37
C TYR A 49 -7.06 -5.20 -4.77
N ASN A 50 -6.22 -5.30 -5.80
CA ASN A 50 -6.58 -5.32 -7.21
C ASN A 50 -7.32 -4.07 -7.72
N ARG A 51 -7.25 -2.96 -6.97
CA ARG A 51 -7.71 -1.64 -7.41
C ARG A 51 -6.58 -0.81 -8.01
N CYS A 52 -6.96 0.05 -8.95
CA CYS A 52 -6.06 1.04 -9.53
C CYS A 52 -5.95 2.26 -8.61
N TYR A 53 -4.73 2.61 -8.22
CA TYR A 53 -4.45 3.79 -7.40
C TYR A 53 -3.59 4.78 -8.18
N THR A 54 -4.08 6.00 -8.35
CA THR A 54 -3.29 7.08 -8.96
C THR A 54 -2.42 7.76 -7.91
N ILE A 55 -1.16 8.00 -8.27
CA ILE A 55 -0.19 8.74 -7.49
C ILE A 55 -0.12 10.15 -8.05
N ASP A 56 -0.75 11.10 -7.37
CA ASP A 56 -0.72 12.51 -7.79
C ASP A 56 0.55 13.22 -7.26
N MET A 57 1.73 12.81 -7.76
CA MET A 57 3.00 13.46 -7.39
C MET A 57 3.05 14.92 -7.88
N SER A 58 2.65 15.17 -9.12
CA SER A 58 2.73 16.49 -9.74
C SER A 58 1.75 17.49 -9.12
N GLY A 59 0.53 17.07 -8.78
CA GLY A 59 -0.43 17.89 -8.02
C GLY A 59 0.04 18.22 -6.60
N LYS A 60 1.06 17.52 -6.10
CA LYS A 60 1.77 17.81 -4.84
C LYS A 60 3.12 18.50 -5.05
N GLY A 61 3.46 18.88 -6.29
CA GLY A 61 4.72 19.56 -6.62
C GLY A 61 5.96 18.67 -6.51
N LEU A 62 5.81 17.35 -6.67
CA LEU A 62 6.89 16.34 -6.62
C LEU A 62 7.34 15.93 -8.02
N GLY A 63 8.65 15.72 -8.22
CA GLY A 63 9.26 15.47 -9.54
C GLY A 63 8.99 14.10 -10.18
N GLY A 64 8.56 13.11 -9.39
CA GLY A 64 8.36 11.73 -9.85
C GLY A 64 8.54 10.73 -8.71
N VAL A 65 8.40 9.44 -9.00
CA VAL A 65 8.66 8.36 -8.03
C VAL A 65 9.91 7.59 -8.46
N SER A 66 10.84 7.40 -7.54
CA SER A 66 12.11 6.72 -7.79
C SER A 66 12.49 5.64 -6.76
N SER A 67 11.78 5.57 -5.63
CA SER A 67 11.79 4.40 -4.73
C SER A 67 10.44 4.19 -4.03
N PHE A 68 10.23 3.02 -3.46
CA PHE A 68 8.94 2.57 -2.96
C PHE A 68 9.04 1.58 -1.81
N SER A 69 8.05 1.61 -0.92
CA SER A 69 7.85 0.63 0.15
C SER A 69 6.37 0.30 0.30
N PHE A 70 6.08 -0.93 0.67
CA PHE A 70 4.74 -1.43 0.98
C PHE A 70 4.75 -2.14 2.31
N PHE A 71 3.95 -1.64 3.24
CA PHE A 71 3.77 -2.24 4.56
C PHE A 71 2.39 -2.86 4.61
N ASN A 72 2.36 -4.17 4.82
CA ASN A 72 1.11 -4.93 4.90
C ASN A 72 0.76 -5.21 6.35
N ASN A 73 -0.33 -4.63 6.81
CA ASN A 73 -0.83 -4.85 8.16
C ASN A 73 -1.77 -6.08 8.23
N ASP A 74 -2.15 -6.67 7.09
CA ASP A 74 -2.84 -7.96 7.05
C ASP A 74 -1.85 -9.13 7.07
N PHE A 75 -1.57 -9.64 8.27
CA PHE A 75 -0.65 -10.76 8.51
C PHE A 75 -1.04 -12.06 7.78
N LEU A 76 -2.31 -12.22 7.38
CA LEU A 76 -2.78 -13.41 6.65
C LEU A 76 -2.43 -13.33 5.15
N LYS A 77 -2.17 -12.13 4.62
CA LYS A 77 -1.89 -11.88 3.20
C LYS A 77 -0.41 -11.64 2.92
N ASN A 78 0.42 -12.65 3.16
CA ASN A 78 1.88 -12.52 2.99
C ASN A 78 2.38 -12.68 1.55
N LYS A 79 1.49 -12.86 0.56
CA LYS A 79 1.81 -12.94 -0.87
C LYS A 79 1.29 -11.68 -1.55
N PHE A 80 2.09 -11.10 -2.44
CA PHE A 80 1.64 -9.95 -3.20
C PHE A 80 2.29 -9.86 -4.56
N ALA A 81 1.64 -9.09 -5.43
CA ALA A 81 2.23 -8.57 -6.64
C ALA A 81 1.87 -7.09 -6.76
N ILE A 82 2.88 -6.24 -6.93
CA ILE A 82 2.69 -4.81 -7.19
C ILE A 82 3.04 -4.54 -8.64
N THR A 83 2.10 -3.94 -9.35
CA THR A 83 2.28 -3.48 -10.73
C THR A 83 2.24 -1.97 -10.74
N PHE A 84 3.26 -1.34 -11.34
CA PHE A 84 3.36 0.10 -11.51
C PHE A 84 3.16 0.45 -12.97
N TYR A 85 2.50 1.57 -13.24
CA TYR A 85 2.10 2.02 -14.57
C TYR A 85 2.55 3.46 -14.82
N ASP A 86 2.80 3.78 -16.09
CA ASP A 86 3.15 5.12 -16.55
C ASP A 86 1.94 6.00 -16.93
N ASN A 87 0.73 5.55 -16.61
CA ASN A 87 -0.52 6.25 -16.89
C ASN A 87 -1.44 6.22 -15.65
N SER A 88 -2.27 7.24 -15.46
CA SER A 88 -3.15 7.36 -14.28
C SER A 88 -4.23 6.28 -14.18
N PHE A 89 -4.60 5.61 -15.28
CA PHE A 89 -5.67 4.62 -15.36
C PHE A 89 -5.17 3.16 -15.26
N CYS A 90 -3.97 2.92 -14.76
CA CYS A 90 -3.37 1.57 -14.71
C CYS A 90 -3.32 0.88 -16.09
N SER A 91 -3.10 1.70 -17.11
CA SER A 91 -2.86 1.32 -18.50
C SER A 91 -1.44 1.74 -18.90
N GLY A 92 -1.08 1.56 -20.16
CA GLY A 92 0.23 1.98 -20.68
C GLY A 92 1.32 0.97 -20.36
N ASN A 93 2.57 1.44 -20.30
CA ASN A 93 3.69 0.58 -19.95
C ASN A 93 3.67 0.29 -18.45
N TRP A 94 4.02 -0.93 -18.11
CA TRP A 94 4.04 -1.35 -16.72
C TRP A 94 5.21 -2.27 -16.42
N PHE A 95 5.60 -2.28 -15.14
CA PHE A 95 6.47 -3.31 -14.58
C PHE A 95 5.88 -3.84 -13.29
N ARG A 96 6.20 -5.11 -13.00
CA ARG A 96 5.66 -5.83 -11.86
C ARG A 96 6.76 -6.46 -11.04
N LYS A 97 6.60 -6.36 -9.73
CA LYS A 97 7.36 -7.10 -8.74
C LYS A 97 6.41 -7.87 -7.83
N SER A 98 6.81 -9.06 -7.46
CA SER A 98 5.99 -10.03 -6.75
C SER A 98 6.91 -10.92 -5.92
N ARG A 99 6.49 -11.18 -4.69
CA ARG A 99 7.16 -12.09 -3.75
C ARG A 99 6.26 -12.31 -2.54
N ARG A 100 6.75 -13.13 -1.62
CA ARG A 100 6.26 -13.14 -0.24
C ARG A 100 6.90 -12.01 0.55
N ILE A 101 6.09 -11.31 1.33
CA ILE A 101 6.52 -10.33 2.33
C ILE A 101 6.54 -10.94 3.72
N ASN A 102 7.51 -10.50 4.52
CA ASN A 102 7.38 -10.56 5.96
C ASN A 102 6.54 -9.34 6.39
N PRO A 103 5.38 -9.52 7.04
CA PRO A 103 4.53 -8.41 7.46
C PRO A 103 5.22 -7.46 8.46
N LEU A 104 6.27 -7.91 9.14
CA LEU A 104 7.06 -7.06 10.06
C LEU A 104 8.02 -6.11 9.35
N THR A 105 8.45 -6.43 8.13
CA THR A 105 9.45 -5.63 7.39
C THR A 105 8.89 -4.99 6.12
N GLY A 106 7.72 -5.44 5.65
CA GLY A 106 7.15 -4.99 4.39
C GLY A 106 7.97 -5.45 3.16
N TYR A 107 7.73 -4.75 2.06
CA TYR A 107 8.45 -4.86 0.79
C TYR A 107 9.01 -3.52 0.40
N GLU A 108 10.21 -3.51 -0.14
CA GLU A 108 10.83 -2.28 -0.60
C GLU A 108 11.52 -2.43 -1.95
N LEU A 109 11.59 -1.31 -2.65
CA LEU A 109 12.28 -1.07 -3.90
C LEU A 109 13.06 0.23 -3.75
N ASP A 110 14.36 0.10 -3.46
CA ASP A 110 15.28 1.21 -3.33
C ASP A 110 15.51 1.95 -4.66
N ASN A 111 15.33 1.29 -5.80
CA ASN A 111 15.47 1.88 -7.13
C ASN A 111 14.46 1.26 -8.12
N MET A 112 13.73 2.09 -8.86
CA MET A 112 12.79 1.63 -9.90
C MET A 112 13.44 1.43 -11.29
N ALA A 113 14.76 1.60 -11.38
CA ALA A 113 15.58 1.43 -12.57
C ALA A 113 15.05 2.27 -13.75
N GLY A 114 14.73 1.62 -14.89
CA GLY A 114 14.21 2.29 -16.08
C GLY A 114 12.83 2.96 -15.92
N TYR A 115 12.20 2.82 -14.76
CA TYR A 115 10.90 3.40 -14.41
C TYR A 115 10.99 4.55 -13.39
N ASN A 116 12.21 4.94 -12.97
CA ASN A 116 12.40 6.15 -12.17
C ASN A 116 11.71 7.33 -12.86
N ASP A 117 10.95 8.10 -12.07
CA ASP A 117 10.19 9.29 -12.44
C ASP A 117 9.06 9.06 -13.46
N ARG A 118 8.72 7.81 -13.76
CA ARG A 118 7.68 7.46 -14.75
C ARG A 118 6.41 6.89 -14.13
N VAL A 119 6.44 6.47 -12.87
CA VAL A 119 5.28 5.83 -12.24
C VAL A 119 4.21 6.87 -11.89
N ILE A 120 3.01 6.67 -12.44
CA ILE A 120 1.84 7.53 -12.22
C ILE A 120 0.72 6.79 -11.49
N SER A 121 0.62 5.47 -11.65
CA SER A 121 -0.36 4.67 -10.91
C SER A 121 0.18 3.29 -10.56
N PHE A 122 -0.53 2.60 -9.68
CA PHE A 122 -0.15 1.26 -9.24
C PHE A 122 -1.35 0.40 -8.87
N LYS A 123 -1.14 -0.92 -8.84
CA LYS A 123 -2.07 -1.93 -8.33
C LYS A 123 -1.32 -2.88 -7.41
N ILE A 124 -1.96 -3.30 -6.32
CA ILE A 124 -1.43 -4.33 -5.41
C ILE A 124 -2.42 -5.51 -5.40
N ALA A 125 -1.95 -6.70 -5.79
CA ALA A 125 -2.66 -7.96 -5.62
C ALA A 125 -2.20 -8.65 -4.33
N ASP A 126 -3.08 -9.42 -3.69
CA ASP A 126 -2.80 -10.26 -2.52
C ASP A 126 -2.41 -11.71 -2.89
N TYR A 127 -1.87 -11.88 -4.10
CA TYR A 127 -1.34 -13.13 -4.62
C TYR A 127 -0.09 -12.87 -5.46
N GLU A 128 0.70 -13.92 -5.68
CA GLU A 128 1.92 -13.82 -6.48
C GLU A 128 1.61 -13.88 -7.97
N LEU A 129 2.34 -13.08 -8.75
CA LEU A 129 2.39 -13.09 -10.20
C LEU A 129 3.85 -13.13 -10.66
N SER A 130 4.09 -13.38 -11.94
CA SER A 130 5.45 -13.32 -12.48
C SER A 130 6.01 -11.89 -12.45
N ASN A 131 7.28 -11.77 -12.06
CA ASN A 131 8.06 -10.54 -12.21
C ASN A 131 8.32 -10.31 -13.70
N THR A 132 7.71 -9.28 -14.26
CA THR A 132 7.82 -9.00 -15.69
C THR A 132 7.43 -7.55 -15.95
N GLN A 133 7.53 -7.15 -17.21
CA GLN A 133 7.08 -5.86 -17.72
C GLN A 133 6.24 -6.06 -18.97
N GLY A 134 5.46 -5.07 -19.35
CA GLY A 134 4.62 -5.15 -20.53
C GLY A 134 3.84 -3.87 -20.79
N TYR A 135 2.80 -4.02 -21.60
CA TYR A 135 1.89 -2.95 -21.97
C TYR A 135 0.45 -3.38 -21.66
N ASN A 136 -0.39 -2.46 -21.19
CA ASN A 136 -1.81 -2.69 -20.94
C ASN A 136 -2.64 -1.66 -21.70
N GLU A 137 -3.37 -2.09 -22.72
CA GLU A 137 -4.22 -1.23 -23.55
C GLU A 137 -5.47 -0.74 -22.81
N VAL A 138 -6.00 -1.57 -21.91
CA VAL A 138 -7.29 -1.31 -21.25
C VAL A 138 -7.05 -0.68 -19.89
N GLY A 139 -7.44 0.58 -19.74
CA GLY A 139 -7.43 1.28 -18.45
C GLY A 139 -8.57 0.85 -17.54
N GLU A 140 -8.34 1.03 -16.25
CA GLU A 140 -9.33 0.88 -15.19
C GLU A 140 -9.63 2.25 -14.59
N ALA A 141 -10.86 2.46 -14.11
CA ALA A 141 -11.21 3.70 -13.42
C ALA A 141 -10.33 3.84 -12.17
N PRO A 142 -9.62 4.97 -12.00
CA PRO A 142 -8.73 5.16 -10.88
C PRO A 142 -9.53 5.34 -9.58
N THR A 143 -9.06 4.70 -8.53
CA THR A 143 -9.37 5.11 -7.17
C THR A 143 -8.34 6.15 -6.77
N TYR A 144 -8.80 7.36 -6.49
CA TYR A 144 -7.94 8.38 -5.89
C TYR A 144 -7.62 7.96 -4.46
N SER A 145 -6.40 7.49 -4.22
CA SER A 145 -5.90 7.34 -2.87
C SER A 145 -5.73 8.71 -2.24
N GLU A 146 -6.25 8.90 -1.03
CA GLU A 146 -5.98 10.07 -0.19
C GLU A 146 -4.52 10.06 0.28
N CYS A 147 -3.57 10.14 -0.65
CA CYS A 147 -2.16 10.18 -0.32
C CYS A 147 -1.84 11.50 0.39
N TRP A 148 -1.11 11.43 1.49
CA TRP A 148 -0.59 12.60 2.18
C TRP A 148 0.91 12.71 2.02
N GLU A 149 1.39 13.95 1.97
CA GLU A 149 2.82 14.23 1.97
C GLU A 149 3.38 13.97 3.37
N GLY A 150 4.49 13.25 3.42
CA GLY A 150 5.31 13.09 4.60
C GLY A 150 6.66 13.75 4.42
N ASP A 151 7.24 14.23 5.52
CA ASP A 151 8.68 14.51 5.57
C ASP A 151 9.41 13.16 5.72
N ALA A 152 10.35 12.86 4.82
CA ALA A 152 11.06 11.57 4.79
C ALA A 152 11.73 11.21 6.12
N LYS A 153 12.16 12.22 6.90
CA LYS A 153 12.80 12.01 8.21
C LYS A 153 11.83 11.83 9.39
N LYS A 154 10.55 12.17 9.23
CA LYS A 154 9.57 12.17 10.34
C LYS A 154 8.32 11.30 10.09
N HIS A 155 7.90 11.13 8.84
CA HIS A 155 6.60 10.56 8.51
C HIS A 155 6.66 9.41 7.49
N CYS A 156 7.77 9.25 6.76
CA CYS A 156 7.95 8.15 5.81
C CYS A 156 9.07 7.18 6.16
N ALA A 157 9.86 7.46 7.21
CA ALA A 157 10.58 6.38 7.87
C ALA A 157 9.52 5.39 8.34
N GLY A 158 9.60 4.13 7.91
CA GLY A 158 8.61 3.10 8.28
C GLY A 158 8.41 3.00 9.81
N PRO A 159 7.37 2.26 10.24
CA PRO A 159 7.13 2.02 11.67
C PRO A 159 8.35 1.48 12.42
#